data_AF-B4RHR2-F1
#
_entry.id   AF-B4RHR2-F1
#
_cell.length_a   1.000
_cell.length_b   1.000
_cell.length_c   1.000
_cell.angle_alpha   90.00
_cell.angle_beta   90.00
_cell.angle_gamma   90.00
#
_symmetry.space_group_name_H-M   'P 1'
#
loop_
_entity.id
_entity.type
_entity.pdbx_description
1 polymer ?
#
loop_
_entity_poly.entity_id
_entity_poly.type
_entity_poly.pdbx_seq_one_letter_code
_entity_poly.pdbx_strand_id
1 'polypeptide(L)'
;MAALSERKIEIVRTLVEAAPDKVVGNLQMALAETSEDSALGSVRRLVESEVDERRLRNTVLQPIAPMCVGDGRDERALTFPARVLALLWRGLRATAPEEVEEARETFETYDPEESSEESFDQLVRIAAYAVRSREHAGFREAAELADAARPNGAELLASCLDLAPVVRRASRRIPEWLASFSEGSAAAARLAYKDAVAIAEDAGPRFFEMLAAQMAHPWMVLRIISEVMDKPNERYLADSEMAGFGERLLEDIDNALKSIAKFDLDGGPEAARRAGKLVEVITLQIAELETYIDLSRDHGWGHRISKQKASLASVVEGRLRDAEKHVKLALPTEPARLRRIRRAIPRLTLPPDPRTTARAVALLHFTQEIRSSANYGGFSAARLKMLEAVGEHLDSYVDEAVDLLKTGDAEDEHVAEAFLEVAADLSLLVRGEKAADLVRRRTAAATHPDLPFAADG
;
A
#
# COMPACT_ATOMS: atom_id res chain seq x y z
N MET A 1 -25.32 39.98 -2.70
CA MET A 1 -24.00 39.75 -2.06
C MET A 1 -22.93 39.95 -3.12
N ALA A 2 -21.83 40.64 -2.80
CA ALA A 2 -20.85 41.05 -3.82
C ALA A 2 -20.01 39.86 -4.29
N ALA A 3 -20.02 39.59 -5.60
CA ALA A 3 -19.12 38.64 -6.24
C ALA A 3 -17.64 39.06 -6.03
N LEU A 4 -16.73 38.09 -6.00
CA LEU A 4 -15.30 38.35 -5.97
C LEU A 4 -14.88 39.23 -7.15
N SER A 5 -14.00 40.20 -6.91
CA SER A 5 -13.44 41.05 -7.97
C SER A 5 -12.63 40.22 -8.97
N GLU A 6 -12.65 40.58 -10.25
CA GLU A 6 -11.94 39.90 -11.35
C GLU A 6 -10.46 39.63 -11.04
N ARG A 7 -9.75 40.62 -10.46
CA ARG A 7 -8.36 40.45 -10.02
C ARG A 7 -8.15 39.33 -8.98
N LYS A 8 -9.11 39.11 -8.08
CA LYS A 8 -9.04 38.04 -7.08
C LYS A 8 -9.33 36.69 -7.72
N ILE A 9 -10.27 36.63 -8.68
CA ILE A 9 -10.55 35.43 -9.46
C ILE A 9 -9.30 35.01 -10.25
N GLU A 10 -8.58 35.96 -10.83
CA GLU A 10 -7.35 35.66 -11.59
C GLU A 10 -6.19 35.14 -10.72
N ILE A 11 -6.06 35.67 -9.49
CA ILE A 11 -5.12 35.12 -8.51
C ILE A 11 -5.50 33.68 -8.15
N VAL A 12 -6.81 33.42 -7.92
CA VAL A 12 -7.30 32.07 -7.63
C VAL A 12 -7.06 31.13 -8.81
N ARG A 13 -7.29 31.59 -10.06
CA ARG A 13 -6.97 30.84 -11.28
C ARG A 13 -5.52 30.39 -11.31
N THR A 14 -4.59 31.34 -11.14
CA THR A 14 -3.15 31.08 -11.14
C THR A 14 -2.74 30.07 -10.05
N LEU A 15 -3.35 30.18 -8.86
CA LEU A 15 -3.06 29.27 -7.74
C LEU A 15 -3.61 27.85 -7.99
N VAL A 16 -4.82 27.76 -8.55
CA VAL A 16 -5.48 26.48 -8.87
C VAL A 16 -4.73 25.75 -9.98
N GLU A 17 -4.35 26.44 -11.06
CA GLU A 17 -3.56 25.87 -12.16
C GLU A 17 -2.20 25.33 -11.69
N ALA A 18 -1.56 26.00 -10.72
CA ALA A 18 -0.28 25.57 -10.16
C ALA A 18 -0.40 24.47 -9.09
N ALA A 19 -1.61 24.19 -8.59
CA ALA A 19 -1.81 23.24 -7.50
C ALA A 19 -1.76 21.77 -7.99
N PRO A 20 -1.31 20.82 -7.15
CA PRO A 20 -1.41 19.38 -7.44
C PRO A 20 -2.86 18.90 -7.56
N ASP A 21 -3.11 17.84 -8.35
CA ASP A 21 -4.45 17.28 -8.59
C ASP A 21 -5.22 16.98 -7.29
N LYS A 22 -4.55 16.40 -6.28
CA LYS A 22 -5.16 16.11 -4.99
C LYS A 22 -5.69 17.36 -4.28
N VAL A 23 -4.99 18.48 -4.41
CA VAL A 23 -5.40 19.74 -3.80
C VAL A 23 -6.65 20.28 -4.51
N VAL A 24 -6.67 20.23 -5.84
CA VAL A 24 -7.83 20.69 -6.63
C VAL A 24 -9.06 19.80 -6.37
N GLY A 25 -8.90 18.48 -6.27
CA GLY A 25 -9.99 17.57 -5.88
C GLY A 25 -10.55 17.86 -4.48
N ASN A 26 -9.67 18.11 -3.49
CA ASN A 26 -10.11 18.50 -2.15
C ASN A 26 -10.86 19.85 -2.16
N LEU A 27 -10.41 20.80 -2.98
CA LEU A 27 -11.08 22.09 -3.13
C LEU A 27 -12.47 21.93 -3.76
N GLN A 28 -12.63 21.06 -4.76
CA GLN A 28 -13.94 20.73 -5.33
C GLN A 28 -14.88 20.16 -4.27
N MET A 29 -14.41 19.19 -3.48
CA MET A 29 -15.21 18.60 -2.40
C MET A 29 -15.62 19.67 -1.37
N ALA A 30 -14.72 20.56 -0.99
CA ALA A 30 -15.00 21.64 -0.05
C ALA A 30 -16.01 22.67 -0.59
N LEU A 31 -16.08 22.84 -1.92
CA LEU A 31 -16.98 23.80 -2.58
C LEU A 31 -18.30 23.18 -3.05
N ALA A 32 -18.49 21.87 -2.91
CA ALA A 32 -19.65 21.15 -3.47
C ALA A 32 -21.01 21.66 -2.97
N GLU A 33 -21.10 22.07 -1.70
CA GLU A 33 -22.34 22.60 -1.09
C GLU A 33 -22.51 24.12 -1.27
N THR A 34 -21.56 24.78 -1.92
CA THR A 34 -21.59 26.23 -2.14
C THR A 34 -22.58 26.59 -3.23
N SER A 35 -23.61 27.40 -2.93
CA SER A 35 -24.56 27.89 -3.94
C SER A 35 -23.86 28.70 -5.05
N GLU A 36 -24.28 28.51 -6.29
CA GLU A 36 -23.76 29.25 -7.47
C GLU A 36 -23.96 30.76 -7.36
N ASP A 37 -25.01 31.20 -6.66
CA ASP A 37 -25.33 32.62 -6.44
C ASP A 37 -24.55 33.24 -5.26
N SER A 38 -23.70 32.47 -4.59
CA SER A 38 -22.87 32.94 -3.48
C SER A 38 -21.64 33.72 -3.96
N ALA A 39 -20.99 34.44 -3.03
CA ALA A 39 -19.73 35.13 -3.31
C ALA A 39 -18.61 34.19 -3.81
N LEU A 40 -18.70 32.89 -3.49
CA LEU A 40 -17.76 31.84 -3.89
C LEU A 40 -18.23 31.05 -5.13
N GLY A 41 -19.42 31.32 -5.68
CA GLY A 41 -19.94 30.60 -6.84
C GLY A 41 -19.08 30.76 -8.11
N SER A 42 -18.38 31.89 -8.25
CA SER A 42 -17.38 32.09 -9.31
C SER A 42 -16.12 31.23 -9.11
N VAL A 43 -15.68 31.03 -7.87
CA VAL A 43 -14.54 30.16 -7.53
C VAL A 43 -14.92 28.70 -7.70
N ARG A 44 -16.14 28.33 -7.29
CA ARG A 44 -16.70 26.99 -7.52
C ARG A 44 -16.65 26.62 -9.01
N ARG A 45 -17.23 27.45 -9.89
CA ARG A 45 -17.21 27.21 -11.34
C ARG A 45 -15.80 27.10 -11.93
N LEU A 46 -14.88 27.94 -11.45
CA LEU A 46 -13.47 27.88 -11.86
C LEU A 46 -12.84 26.54 -11.45
N VAL A 47 -13.05 26.10 -10.21
CA VAL A 47 -12.51 24.82 -9.72
C VAL A 47 -13.16 23.63 -10.42
N GLU A 48 -14.47 23.66 -10.67
CA GLU A 48 -15.17 22.61 -11.43
C GLU A 48 -14.61 22.51 -12.86
N SER A 49 -14.47 23.64 -13.56
CA SER A 49 -13.85 23.68 -14.89
C SER A 49 -12.42 23.13 -14.89
N GLU A 50 -11.61 23.47 -13.88
CA GLU A 50 -10.26 22.93 -13.76
C GLU A 50 -10.27 21.41 -13.50
N VAL A 51 -11.17 20.93 -12.63
CA VAL A 51 -11.29 19.49 -12.35
C VAL A 51 -11.66 18.73 -13.61
N ASP A 52 -12.66 19.20 -14.36
CA ASP A 52 -13.10 18.54 -15.59
C ASP A 52 -12.00 18.55 -16.65
N GLU A 53 -11.24 19.64 -16.72
CA GLU A 53 -10.06 19.69 -17.59
C GLU A 53 -8.99 18.67 -17.18
N ARG A 54 -8.70 18.53 -15.87
CA ARG A 54 -7.74 17.53 -15.38
C ARG A 54 -8.23 16.11 -15.55
N ARG A 55 -9.55 15.87 -15.46
CA ARG A 55 -10.15 14.57 -15.75
C ARG A 55 -9.94 14.23 -17.22
N LEU A 56 -10.27 15.13 -18.15
CA LEU A 56 -10.03 14.93 -19.58
C LEU A 56 -8.54 14.69 -19.86
N ARG A 57 -7.65 15.52 -19.31
CA ARG A 57 -6.20 15.33 -19.42
C ARG A 57 -5.76 13.95 -18.95
N ASN A 58 -6.20 13.53 -17.76
CA ASN A 58 -5.80 12.27 -17.16
C ASN A 58 -6.40 11.08 -17.91
N THR A 59 -7.56 11.22 -18.55
CA THR A 59 -8.12 10.22 -19.49
C THR A 59 -7.28 10.14 -20.76
N VAL A 60 -6.99 11.27 -21.42
CA VAL A 60 -6.17 11.34 -22.64
C VAL A 60 -4.76 10.79 -22.38
N LEU A 61 -4.14 11.17 -21.26
CA LEU A 61 -2.77 10.76 -20.92
C LEU A 61 -2.71 9.55 -19.99
N GLN A 62 -3.81 8.80 -19.81
CA GLN A 62 -3.90 7.69 -18.84
C GLN A 62 -2.73 6.69 -18.91
N PRO A 63 -2.25 6.27 -20.10
CA PRO A 63 -1.14 5.32 -20.19
C PRO A 63 0.18 5.79 -19.56
N ILE A 64 0.41 7.11 -19.48
CA ILE A 64 1.62 7.70 -18.89
C ILE A 64 1.37 8.44 -17.58
N ALA A 65 0.11 8.74 -17.24
CA ALA A 65 -0.23 9.56 -16.10
C ALA A 65 0.30 9.01 -14.76
N PRO A 66 0.16 7.70 -14.45
CA PRO A 66 0.71 7.13 -13.21
C PRO A 66 2.24 7.14 -13.13
N MET A 67 2.93 7.29 -14.26
CA MET A 67 4.39 7.36 -14.31
C MET A 67 4.90 8.78 -14.03
N CYS A 68 4.04 9.79 -14.11
CA CYS A 68 4.40 11.19 -13.88
C CYS A 68 4.30 11.54 -12.39
N VAL A 69 5.33 11.19 -11.62
CA VAL A 69 5.36 11.31 -10.16
C VAL A 69 6.65 11.97 -9.68
N GLY A 70 6.55 12.75 -8.59
CA GLY A 70 7.70 13.39 -7.96
C GLY A 70 8.57 14.21 -8.93
N ASP A 71 9.89 14.06 -8.80
CA ASP A 71 10.89 14.70 -9.66
C ASP A 71 11.36 13.82 -10.83
N GLY A 72 10.76 12.64 -11.02
CA GLY A 72 11.08 11.71 -12.10
C GLY A 72 12.47 11.06 -12.05
N ARG A 73 13.20 11.20 -10.93
CA ARG A 73 14.59 10.73 -10.77
C ARG A 73 14.71 9.35 -10.12
N ASP A 74 13.63 8.59 -10.03
CA ASP A 74 13.71 7.23 -9.56
C ASP A 74 14.50 6.37 -10.56
N GLU A 75 15.69 5.93 -10.16
CA GLU A 75 16.57 5.07 -10.95
C GLU A 75 16.01 3.64 -11.07
N ARG A 76 15.11 3.25 -10.16
CA ARG A 76 14.51 1.92 -10.13
C ARG A 76 13.26 1.84 -11.01
N ALA A 77 12.59 2.94 -11.32
CA ALA A 77 11.34 2.90 -12.08
C ALA A 77 11.38 3.85 -13.29
N LEU A 78 10.64 3.48 -14.33
CA LEU A 78 10.41 4.39 -15.45
C LEU A 78 9.39 5.47 -15.02
N THR A 79 9.90 6.60 -14.54
CA THR A 79 9.08 7.72 -14.07
C THR A 79 9.47 9.02 -14.75
N PHE A 80 8.50 9.95 -14.81
CA PHE A 80 8.68 11.29 -15.30
C PHE A 80 8.32 12.31 -14.21
N PRO A 81 8.88 13.52 -14.24
CA PRO A 81 8.51 14.57 -13.30
C PRO A 81 7.00 14.87 -13.38
N ALA A 82 6.33 15.00 -12.24
CA ALA A 82 4.86 15.15 -12.20
C ALA A 82 4.33 16.33 -13.05
N ARG A 83 5.13 17.39 -13.20
CA ARG A 83 4.79 18.58 -14.00
C ARG A 83 4.68 18.31 -15.49
N VAL A 84 5.24 17.22 -16.00
CA VAL A 84 5.22 16.86 -17.44
C VAL A 84 3.78 16.80 -17.96
N LEU A 85 2.84 16.20 -17.22
CA LEU A 85 1.44 16.09 -17.68
C LEU A 85 0.79 17.44 -17.96
N ALA A 86 0.96 18.40 -17.06
CA ALA A 86 0.37 19.74 -17.21
C ALA A 86 1.00 20.48 -18.40
N LEU A 87 2.29 20.29 -18.66
CA LEU A 87 3.01 20.89 -19.77
C LEU A 87 2.61 20.29 -21.13
N LEU A 88 2.48 18.96 -21.20
CA LEU A 88 1.97 18.26 -22.38
C LEU A 88 0.55 18.73 -22.72
N TRP A 89 -0.33 18.79 -21.72
CA TRP A 89 -1.71 19.22 -21.89
C TRP A 89 -1.83 20.68 -22.33
N ARG A 90 -1.03 21.57 -21.74
CA ARG A 90 -0.92 22.96 -22.19
C ARG A 90 -0.45 23.04 -23.65
N GLY A 91 0.51 22.20 -24.04
CA GLY A 91 0.93 22.08 -25.43
C GLY A 91 -0.22 21.70 -26.35
N LEU A 92 -0.92 20.61 -26.03
CA LEU A 92 -2.03 20.10 -26.83
C LEU A 92 -3.15 21.13 -27.02
N ARG A 93 -3.59 21.79 -25.95
CA ARG A 93 -4.63 22.85 -26.04
C ARG A 93 -4.23 24.00 -26.96
N ALA A 94 -2.94 24.31 -27.06
CA ALA A 94 -2.46 25.40 -27.88
C ALA A 94 -2.24 25.00 -29.35
N THR A 95 -1.83 23.75 -29.61
CA THR A 95 -1.42 23.31 -30.94
C THR A 95 -2.45 22.46 -31.66
N ALA A 96 -3.38 21.84 -30.94
CA ALA A 96 -4.41 20.93 -31.44
C ALA A 96 -5.77 21.18 -30.75
N PRO A 97 -6.31 22.41 -30.80
CA PRO A 97 -7.53 22.77 -30.08
C PRO A 97 -8.77 22.05 -30.59
N GLU A 98 -8.84 21.74 -31.89
CA GLU A 98 -9.97 21.03 -32.50
C GLU A 98 -10.01 19.57 -32.02
N GLU A 99 -8.86 18.90 -31.99
CA GLU A 99 -8.73 17.52 -31.49
C GLU A 99 -8.98 17.43 -29.98
N VAL A 100 -8.63 18.47 -29.21
CA VAL A 100 -8.95 18.54 -27.79
C VAL A 100 -10.47 18.64 -27.57
N GLU A 101 -11.18 19.35 -28.43
CA GLU A 101 -12.63 19.46 -28.33
C GLU A 101 -13.33 18.16 -28.77
N GLU A 102 -12.85 17.51 -29.83
CA GLU A 102 -13.33 16.17 -30.21
C GLU A 102 -13.14 15.14 -29.08
N ALA A 103 -12.00 15.17 -28.42
CA ALA A 103 -11.75 14.33 -27.25
C ALA A 103 -12.69 14.69 -26.07
N ARG A 104 -13.05 15.96 -25.91
CA ARG A 104 -14.01 16.38 -24.88
C ARG A 104 -15.41 15.81 -25.16
N GLU A 105 -15.90 15.95 -26.38
CA GLU A 105 -17.20 15.39 -26.80
C GLU A 105 -17.23 13.86 -26.60
N THR A 106 -16.13 13.18 -26.96
CA THR A 106 -15.96 11.75 -26.69
C THR A 106 -16.04 11.46 -25.18
N PHE A 107 -15.32 12.23 -24.36
CA PHE A 107 -15.24 12.04 -22.91
C PHE A 107 -16.60 12.22 -22.20
N GLU A 108 -17.42 13.17 -22.64
CA GLU A 108 -18.74 13.43 -22.04
C GLU A 108 -19.72 12.25 -22.21
N THR A 109 -19.55 11.45 -23.27
CA THR A 109 -20.41 10.31 -23.58
C THR A 109 -19.70 8.97 -23.43
N TYR A 110 -18.49 8.99 -22.84
CA TYR A 110 -17.58 7.86 -22.86
C TYR A 110 -18.08 6.68 -22.03
N ASP A 111 -18.27 5.55 -22.71
CA ASP A 111 -18.45 4.23 -22.13
C ASP A 111 -17.19 3.38 -22.41
N PRO A 112 -16.47 2.90 -21.37
CA PRO A 112 -15.30 2.05 -21.54
C PRO A 112 -15.54 0.80 -22.39
N GLU A 113 -16.74 0.24 -22.46
CA GLU A 113 -17.00 -0.99 -23.21
C GLU A 113 -17.41 -0.72 -24.66
N GLU A 114 -18.03 0.43 -24.94
CA GLU A 114 -18.66 0.72 -26.24
C GLU A 114 -17.97 1.84 -27.04
N SER A 115 -17.28 2.76 -26.36
CA SER A 115 -16.71 3.96 -26.98
C SER A 115 -15.34 3.71 -27.58
N SER A 116 -15.11 4.31 -28.75
CA SER A 116 -13.79 4.37 -29.37
C SER A 116 -12.87 5.32 -28.60
N GLU A 117 -11.61 4.94 -28.45
CA GLU A 117 -10.56 5.75 -27.80
C GLU A 117 -9.71 6.54 -28.81
N GLU A 118 -10.08 6.50 -30.09
CA GLU A 118 -9.26 7.04 -31.18
C GLU A 118 -8.97 8.55 -31.02
N SER A 119 -9.95 9.33 -30.53
CA SER A 119 -9.77 10.76 -30.27
C SER A 119 -8.73 11.02 -29.18
N PHE A 120 -8.66 10.15 -28.16
CA PHE A 120 -7.62 10.21 -27.13
C PHE A 120 -6.26 9.81 -27.69
N ASP A 121 -6.20 8.74 -28.47
CA ASP A 121 -4.97 8.20 -29.04
C ASP A 121 -4.37 9.16 -30.10
N GLN A 122 -5.22 9.88 -30.84
CA GLN A 122 -4.79 10.95 -31.75
C GLN A 122 -4.04 12.07 -31.01
N LEU A 123 -4.58 12.56 -29.89
CA LEU A 123 -3.91 13.57 -29.08
C LEU A 123 -2.56 13.08 -28.54
N VAL A 124 -2.48 11.82 -28.14
CA VAL A 124 -1.22 11.25 -27.66
C VAL A 124 -0.17 11.14 -28.76
N ARG A 125 -0.56 10.76 -29.99
CA ARG A 125 0.35 10.77 -31.16
C ARG A 125 0.84 12.18 -31.50
N ILE A 126 -0.03 13.18 -31.41
CA ILE A 126 0.34 14.60 -31.57
C ILE A 126 1.36 15.00 -30.51
N ALA A 127 1.12 14.64 -29.24
CA ALA A 127 2.04 14.92 -28.15
C ALA A 127 3.41 14.26 -28.37
N ALA A 128 3.46 13.01 -28.82
CA ALA A 128 4.72 12.29 -29.09
C ALA A 128 5.56 13.02 -30.14
N TYR A 129 4.94 13.40 -31.26
CA TYR A 129 5.60 14.19 -32.30
C TYR A 129 6.08 15.55 -31.77
N ALA A 130 5.22 16.26 -31.03
CA ALA A 130 5.51 17.61 -30.57
C ALA A 130 6.58 17.67 -29.47
N VAL A 131 6.70 16.64 -28.62
CA VAL A 131 7.81 16.47 -27.67
C VAL A 131 9.14 16.34 -28.40
N ARG A 132 9.17 15.61 -29.53
CA ARG A 132 10.37 15.47 -30.36
C ARG A 132 10.71 16.76 -31.11
N SER A 133 9.72 17.42 -31.70
CA SER A 133 9.94 18.66 -32.47
C SER A 133 10.30 19.85 -31.59
N ARG A 134 9.81 19.87 -30.33
CA ARG A 134 10.01 20.95 -29.36
C ARG A 134 9.57 22.32 -29.88
N GLU A 135 8.61 22.39 -30.79
CA GLU A 135 8.22 23.65 -31.43
C GLU A 135 7.48 24.58 -30.47
N HIS A 136 6.50 24.07 -29.73
CA HIS A 136 5.72 24.83 -28.75
C HIS A 136 6.36 24.81 -27.35
N ALA A 137 6.23 25.91 -26.60
CA ALA A 137 6.84 26.08 -25.28
C ALA A 137 6.46 24.96 -24.29
N GLY A 138 5.19 24.55 -24.25
CA GLY A 138 4.74 23.46 -23.38
C GLY A 138 5.46 22.13 -23.62
N PHE A 139 5.62 21.72 -24.88
CA PHE A 139 6.32 20.47 -25.22
C PHE A 139 7.84 20.59 -25.04
N ARG A 140 8.42 21.77 -25.35
CA ARG A 140 9.85 22.04 -25.10
C ARG A 140 10.19 21.94 -23.63
N GLU A 141 9.41 22.60 -22.76
CA GLU A 141 9.59 22.54 -21.30
C GLU A 141 9.39 21.12 -20.77
N ALA A 142 8.41 20.37 -21.27
CA ALA A 142 8.21 18.97 -20.88
C ALA A 142 9.42 18.10 -21.25
N ALA A 143 9.96 18.26 -22.47
CA ALA A 143 11.13 17.55 -22.95
C ALA A 143 12.39 17.89 -22.13
N GLU A 144 12.66 19.18 -21.88
CA GLU A 144 13.78 19.63 -21.06
C GLU A 144 13.68 19.10 -19.62
N LEU A 145 12.48 19.07 -19.05
CA LEU A 145 12.26 18.55 -17.71
C LEU A 145 12.50 17.04 -17.63
N ALA A 146 12.08 16.30 -18.66
CA ALA A 146 12.35 14.87 -18.76
C ALA A 146 13.86 14.59 -18.92
N ASP A 147 14.56 15.33 -19.78
CA ASP A 147 16.02 15.21 -19.96
C ASP A 147 16.80 15.58 -18.68
N ALA A 148 16.32 16.56 -17.91
CA ALA A 148 16.91 16.95 -16.64
C ALA A 148 16.70 15.93 -15.51
N ALA A 149 15.71 15.04 -15.66
CA ALA A 149 15.46 13.95 -14.73
C ALA A 149 16.30 12.72 -15.07
N ARG A 150 16.50 12.42 -16.36
CA ARG A 150 17.28 11.26 -16.81
C ARG A 150 17.84 11.45 -18.24
N PRO A 151 18.97 10.80 -18.57
CA PRO A 151 19.51 10.81 -19.92
C PRO A 151 18.47 10.36 -20.96
N ASN A 152 18.38 11.10 -22.07
CA ASN A 152 17.42 10.87 -23.15
C ASN A 152 15.95 10.85 -22.69
N GLY A 153 15.62 11.51 -21.58
CA GLY A 153 14.28 11.50 -21.00
C GLY A 153 13.19 12.01 -21.95
N ALA A 154 13.49 12.98 -22.82
CA ALA A 154 12.53 13.46 -23.82
C ALA A 154 12.16 12.41 -24.86
N GLU A 155 13.15 11.68 -25.39
CA GLU A 155 12.89 10.60 -26.38
C GLU A 155 12.18 9.42 -25.71
N LEU A 156 12.54 9.12 -24.47
CA LEU A 156 11.87 8.10 -23.68
C LEU A 156 10.40 8.44 -23.41
N LEU A 157 10.11 9.71 -23.08
CA LEU A 157 8.75 10.22 -22.94
C LEU A 157 7.97 10.09 -24.26
N ALA A 158 8.57 10.52 -25.38
CA ALA A 158 7.94 10.42 -26.70
C ALA A 158 7.68 8.97 -27.10
N SER A 159 8.62 8.06 -26.82
CA SER A 159 8.45 6.62 -27.04
C SER A 159 7.33 6.02 -26.19
N CYS A 160 7.19 6.44 -24.92
CA CYS A 160 6.05 6.05 -24.09
C CYS A 160 4.71 6.57 -24.65
N LEU A 161 4.70 7.79 -25.20
CA LEU A 161 3.52 8.33 -25.88
C LEU A 161 3.18 7.51 -27.14
N ASP A 162 4.16 7.09 -27.94
CA ASP A 162 3.90 6.22 -29.10
C ASP A 162 3.28 4.87 -28.71
N LEU A 163 3.68 4.32 -27.55
CA LEU A 163 3.13 3.06 -27.02
C LEU A 163 1.75 3.21 -26.36
N ALA A 164 1.32 4.43 -26.06
CA ALA A 164 0.12 4.69 -25.27
C ALA A 164 -1.15 4.05 -25.84
N PRO A 165 -1.44 4.03 -27.16
CA PRO A 165 -2.61 3.36 -27.71
C PRO A 165 -2.64 1.85 -27.39
N VAL A 166 -1.49 1.18 -27.47
CA VAL A 166 -1.37 -0.26 -27.16
C VAL A 166 -1.56 -0.49 -25.66
N VAL A 167 -0.92 0.34 -24.83
CA VAL A 167 -1.01 0.26 -23.37
C VAL A 167 -2.44 0.53 -22.88
N ARG A 168 -3.16 1.50 -23.46
CA ARG A 168 -4.54 1.83 -23.10
C ARG A 168 -5.45 0.62 -23.26
N ARG A 169 -5.43 -0.01 -24.44
CA ARG A 169 -6.20 -1.23 -24.72
C ARG A 169 -5.82 -2.38 -23.81
N ALA A 170 -4.52 -2.56 -23.55
CA ALA A 170 -4.03 -3.59 -22.63
C ALA A 170 -4.44 -3.32 -21.17
N SER A 171 -4.50 -2.05 -20.75
CA SER A 171 -4.83 -1.64 -19.38
C SER A 171 -6.25 -2.05 -18.98
N ARG A 172 -7.20 -1.97 -19.92
CA ARG A 172 -8.60 -2.43 -19.70
C ARG A 172 -8.68 -3.93 -19.36
N ARG A 173 -7.69 -4.70 -19.81
CA ARG A 173 -7.65 -6.16 -19.62
C ARG A 173 -6.83 -6.59 -18.41
N ILE A 174 -6.17 -5.66 -17.72
CA ILE A 174 -5.40 -5.98 -16.51
C ILE A 174 -6.25 -6.73 -15.46
N PRO A 175 -7.50 -6.33 -15.13
CA PRO A 175 -8.30 -7.07 -14.15
C PRO A 175 -8.54 -8.53 -14.56
N GLU A 176 -8.83 -8.76 -15.84
CA GLU A 176 -9.00 -10.10 -16.43
C GLU A 176 -7.69 -10.90 -16.32
N TRP A 177 -6.58 -10.32 -16.78
CA TRP A 177 -5.26 -10.94 -16.80
C TRP A 177 -4.74 -11.27 -15.39
N LEU A 178 -5.00 -10.40 -14.40
CA LEU A 178 -4.58 -10.65 -13.02
C LEU A 178 -5.46 -11.67 -12.31
N ALA A 179 -6.74 -11.80 -12.66
CA ALA A 179 -7.63 -12.75 -11.99
C ALA A 179 -7.40 -14.20 -12.43
N SER A 180 -7.33 -14.44 -13.76
CA SER A 180 -7.11 -15.77 -14.33
C SER A 180 -6.71 -15.66 -15.80
N PHE A 181 -5.59 -16.29 -16.18
CA PHE A 181 -5.23 -16.41 -17.59
C PHE A 181 -5.98 -17.58 -18.23
N SER A 182 -6.98 -17.24 -19.07
CA SER A 182 -7.51 -18.18 -20.06
C SER A 182 -6.59 -18.23 -21.29
N GLU A 183 -6.72 -19.26 -22.14
CA GLU A 183 -5.98 -19.33 -23.42
C GLU A 183 -6.21 -18.08 -24.28
N GLY A 184 -7.43 -17.53 -24.28
CA GLY A 184 -7.78 -16.29 -24.99
C GLY A 184 -7.13 -15.04 -24.38
N SER A 185 -7.00 -15.00 -23.05
CA SER A 185 -6.35 -13.90 -22.33
C SER A 185 -4.84 -13.88 -22.60
N ALA A 186 -4.20 -15.05 -22.61
CA ALA A 186 -2.77 -15.19 -22.92
C ALA A 186 -2.46 -14.81 -24.37
N ALA A 187 -3.28 -15.25 -25.33
CA ALA A 187 -3.13 -14.86 -26.74
C ALA A 187 -3.21 -13.34 -26.93
N ALA A 188 -4.11 -12.67 -26.21
CA ALA A 188 -4.25 -11.24 -26.27
C ALA A 188 -3.08 -10.46 -25.63
N ALA A 189 -2.55 -10.94 -24.50
CA ALA A 189 -1.36 -10.34 -23.89
C ALA A 189 -0.15 -10.43 -24.85
N ARG A 190 0.03 -11.58 -25.52
CA ARG A 190 1.07 -11.78 -26.54
C ARG A 190 0.87 -10.89 -27.75
N LEU A 191 -0.38 -10.71 -28.21
CA LEU A 191 -0.69 -9.80 -29.30
C LEU A 191 -0.35 -8.35 -28.92
N ALA A 192 -0.76 -7.88 -27.74
CA ALA A 192 -0.44 -6.54 -27.26
C ALA A 192 1.09 -6.31 -27.15
N TYR A 193 1.83 -7.30 -26.64
CA TYR A 193 3.28 -7.25 -26.62
C TYR A 193 3.88 -7.16 -28.04
N LYS A 194 3.38 -7.97 -28.97
CA LYS A 194 3.83 -7.95 -30.37
C LYS A 194 3.53 -6.61 -31.04
N ASP A 195 2.37 -6.02 -30.78
CA ASP A 195 2.00 -4.69 -31.28
C ASP A 195 2.94 -3.61 -30.73
N ALA A 196 3.33 -3.70 -29.45
CA ALA A 196 4.32 -2.79 -28.86
C ALA A 196 5.70 -2.94 -29.54
N VAL A 197 6.19 -4.16 -29.73
CA VAL A 197 7.48 -4.42 -30.40
C VAL A 197 7.46 -4.05 -31.89
N ALA A 198 6.28 -4.05 -32.53
CA ALA A 198 6.13 -3.56 -33.90
C ALA A 198 6.29 -2.04 -34.01
N ILE A 199 6.07 -1.29 -32.92
CA ILE A 199 6.31 0.16 -32.86
C ILE A 199 7.82 0.44 -32.74
N ALA A 200 8.51 -0.29 -31.86
CA ALA A 200 9.97 -0.23 -31.73
C ALA A 200 10.53 -1.55 -31.18
N GLU A 201 11.68 -2.01 -31.70
CA GLU A 201 12.27 -3.31 -31.35
C GLU A 201 12.54 -3.46 -29.83
N ASP A 202 12.92 -2.37 -29.17
CA ASP A 202 13.22 -2.28 -27.73
C ASP A 202 12.00 -1.86 -26.88
N ALA A 203 10.79 -1.87 -27.44
CA ALA A 203 9.59 -1.41 -26.73
C ALA A 203 9.11 -2.35 -25.62
N GLY A 204 9.52 -3.63 -25.64
CA GLY A 204 9.04 -4.66 -24.73
C GLY A 204 9.12 -4.27 -23.25
N PRO A 205 10.31 -3.93 -22.71
CA PRO A 205 10.45 -3.52 -21.33
C PRO A 205 9.62 -2.29 -20.99
N ARG A 206 9.60 -1.29 -21.89
CA ARG A 206 8.82 -0.05 -21.70
C ARG A 206 7.33 -0.33 -21.62
N PHE A 207 6.81 -1.22 -22.46
CA PHE A 207 5.41 -1.65 -22.42
C PHE A 207 5.05 -2.24 -21.04
N PHE A 208 5.89 -3.10 -20.48
CA PHE A 208 5.65 -3.66 -19.15
C PHE A 208 5.80 -2.64 -18.02
N GLU A 209 6.75 -1.70 -18.10
CA GLU A 209 6.85 -0.59 -17.13
C GLU A 209 5.56 0.26 -17.13
N MET A 210 5.04 0.57 -18.32
CA MET A 210 3.80 1.32 -18.46
C MET A 210 2.60 0.56 -17.89
N LEU A 211 2.49 -0.76 -18.12
CA LEU A 211 1.43 -1.57 -17.51
C LEU A 211 1.57 -1.68 -15.99
N ALA A 212 2.78 -1.87 -15.49
CA ALA A 212 3.05 -1.97 -14.06
C ALA A 212 2.62 -0.68 -13.33
N ALA A 213 2.81 0.47 -13.95
CA ALA A 213 2.36 1.76 -13.41
C ALA A 213 0.84 1.88 -13.28
N GLN A 214 0.06 1.08 -14.01
CA GLN A 214 -1.41 1.05 -13.92
C GLN A 214 -1.94 0.14 -12.81
N MET A 215 -1.06 -0.65 -12.16
CA MET A 215 -1.45 -1.63 -11.16
C MET A 215 -1.33 -1.08 -9.75
N ALA A 216 -2.24 -1.50 -8.87
CA ALA A 216 -2.10 -1.25 -7.42
C ALA A 216 -0.83 -1.88 -6.84
N HIS A 217 -0.40 -3.01 -7.42
CA HIS A 217 0.82 -3.73 -7.08
C HIS A 217 1.68 -3.92 -8.34
N PRO A 218 2.63 -3.03 -8.63
CA PRO A 218 3.39 -3.05 -9.88
C PRO A 218 4.12 -4.37 -10.16
N TRP A 219 4.54 -5.09 -9.13
CA TRP A 219 5.20 -6.39 -9.26
C TRP A 219 4.31 -7.49 -9.87
N MET A 220 2.98 -7.31 -9.89
CA MET A 220 2.06 -8.25 -10.54
C MET A 220 2.23 -8.30 -12.07
N VAL A 221 2.94 -7.34 -12.66
CA VAL A 221 3.30 -7.36 -14.08
C VAL A 221 4.10 -8.61 -14.46
N LEU A 222 4.84 -9.22 -13.52
CA LEU A 222 5.57 -10.47 -13.75
C LEU A 222 4.66 -11.62 -14.18
N ARG A 223 3.38 -11.62 -13.78
CA ARG A 223 2.38 -12.58 -14.27
C ARG A 223 2.19 -12.44 -15.79
N ILE A 224 2.04 -11.20 -16.26
CA ILE A 224 1.85 -10.90 -17.69
C ILE A 224 3.12 -11.23 -18.46
N ILE A 225 4.29 -10.85 -17.94
CA ILE A 225 5.59 -11.19 -18.53
C ILE A 225 5.73 -12.70 -18.69
N SER A 226 5.42 -13.46 -17.64
CA SER A 226 5.44 -14.93 -17.68
C SER A 226 4.57 -15.48 -18.80
N GLU A 227 3.33 -15.02 -18.93
CA GLU A 227 2.40 -15.53 -19.95
C GLU A 227 2.81 -15.17 -21.37
N VAL A 228 3.33 -13.95 -21.57
CA VAL A 228 3.86 -13.50 -22.85
C VAL A 228 5.08 -14.33 -23.26
N MET A 229 5.93 -14.68 -22.29
CA MET A 229 7.17 -15.43 -22.49
C MET A 229 7.04 -16.95 -22.31
N ASP A 230 5.82 -17.46 -22.14
CA ASP A 230 5.52 -18.89 -21.93
C ASP A 230 6.26 -19.51 -20.74
N LYS A 231 6.11 -18.89 -19.57
CA LYS A 231 6.71 -19.27 -18.28
C LYS A 231 8.24 -19.41 -18.39
N PRO A 232 8.96 -18.28 -18.52
CA PRO A 232 10.39 -18.30 -18.72
C PRO A 232 11.13 -18.82 -17.49
N ASN A 233 12.30 -19.42 -17.72
CA ASN A 233 13.21 -19.77 -16.63
C ASN A 233 13.98 -18.54 -16.13
N GLU A 234 14.43 -18.60 -14.88
CA GLU A 234 15.11 -17.49 -14.22
C GLU A 234 16.36 -17.00 -14.96
N ARG A 235 17.10 -17.92 -15.61
CA ARG A 235 18.33 -17.58 -16.32
C ARG A 235 18.03 -16.75 -17.56
N TYR A 236 17.01 -17.15 -18.31
CA TYR A 236 16.55 -16.42 -19.48
C TYR A 236 16.08 -15.01 -19.11
N LEU A 237 15.30 -14.86 -18.04
CA LEU A 237 14.86 -13.54 -17.58
C LEU A 237 16.02 -12.67 -17.09
N ALA A 238 16.95 -13.24 -16.30
CA ALA A 238 18.10 -12.53 -15.76
C ALA A 238 19.08 -12.06 -16.86
N ASP A 239 19.20 -12.80 -17.97
CA ASP A 239 20.03 -12.44 -19.12
C ASP A 239 19.31 -11.48 -20.11
N SER A 240 18.05 -11.12 -19.84
CA SER A 240 17.21 -10.27 -20.72
C SER A 240 17.05 -8.85 -20.18
N GLU A 241 16.49 -7.97 -21.00
CA GLU A 241 16.10 -6.60 -20.59
C GLU A 241 15.01 -6.58 -19.50
N MET A 242 14.35 -7.73 -19.24
CA MET A 242 13.34 -7.88 -18.19
C MET A 242 13.93 -8.17 -16.81
N ALA A 243 15.25 -8.37 -16.69
CA ALA A 243 15.91 -8.70 -15.43
C ALA A 243 15.58 -7.68 -14.32
N GLY A 244 15.50 -6.40 -14.68
CA GLY A 244 15.20 -5.31 -13.75
C GLY A 244 13.88 -5.49 -12.98
N PHE A 245 12.85 -6.11 -13.57
CA PHE A 245 11.58 -6.35 -12.86
C PHE A 245 11.76 -7.33 -11.70
N GLY A 246 12.45 -8.45 -11.94
CA GLY A 246 12.73 -9.44 -10.91
C GLY A 246 13.72 -8.93 -9.86
N GLU A 247 14.79 -8.26 -10.29
CA GLU A 247 15.81 -7.73 -9.38
C GLU A 247 15.25 -6.70 -8.41
N ARG A 248 14.44 -5.75 -8.89
CA ARG A 248 13.78 -4.76 -8.03
C ARG A 248 12.86 -5.40 -7.01
N LEU A 249 12.06 -6.38 -7.43
CA LEU A 249 11.18 -7.11 -6.52
C LEU A 249 11.96 -7.83 -5.41
N LEU A 250 13.07 -8.48 -5.77
CA LEU A 250 13.95 -9.14 -4.80
C LEU A 250 14.59 -8.14 -3.83
N GLU A 251 14.98 -6.95 -4.30
CA GLU A 251 15.50 -5.88 -3.46
C GLU A 251 14.44 -5.28 -2.53
N ASP A 252 13.20 -5.14 -3.02
CA ASP A 252 12.08 -4.65 -2.22
C ASP A 252 11.76 -5.62 -1.08
N ILE A 253 11.80 -6.94 -1.34
CA ILE A 253 11.69 -7.96 -0.30
C ILE A 253 12.79 -7.78 0.75
N ASP A 254 14.06 -7.61 0.34
CA ASP A 254 15.16 -7.42 1.28
C ASP A 254 15.01 -6.15 2.14
N ASN A 255 14.52 -5.07 1.55
CA ASN A 255 14.27 -3.81 2.26
C ASN A 255 13.08 -3.91 3.22
N ALA A 256 12.03 -4.62 2.83
CA ALA A 256 10.88 -4.89 3.68
C ALA A 256 11.26 -5.78 4.87
N LEU A 257 12.07 -6.83 4.65
CA LEU A 257 12.62 -7.67 5.72
C LEU A 257 13.43 -6.87 6.75
N LYS A 258 14.32 -5.97 6.28
CA LYS A 258 15.07 -5.07 7.16
C LYS A 258 14.15 -4.14 7.95
N SER A 259 13.07 -3.68 7.35
CA SER A 259 12.09 -2.80 7.99
C SER A 259 11.31 -3.52 9.10
N ILE A 260 10.86 -4.76 8.86
CA ILE A 260 10.19 -5.58 9.89
C ILE A 260 11.16 -5.89 11.04
N ALA A 261 12.42 -6.24 10.73
CA ALA A 261 13.44 -6.51 11.74
C ALA A 261 13.75 -5.28 12.61
N LYS A 262 13.47 -4.07 12.15
CA LYS A 262 13.72 -2.81 12.86
C LYS A 262 12.46 -2.04 13.28
N PHE A 263 11.27 -2.62 13.12
CA PHE A 263 10.04 -1.88 13.43
C PHE A 263 10.02 -1.42 14.90
N ASP A 264 9.54 -0.20 15.09
CA ASP A 264 9.55 0.47 16.38
C ASP A 264 8.46 -0.09 17.31
N LEU A 265 8.89 -0.68 18.43
CA LEU A 265 7.99 -1.21 19.46
C LEU A 265 7.27 -0.10 20.24
N ASP A 266 7.85 1.11 20.30
CA ASP A 266 7.24 2.27 20.95
C ASP A 266 6.28 3.03 19.99
N GLY A 267 6.23 2.64 18.71
CA GLY A 267 5.37 3.24 17.69
C GLY A 267 3.88 2.84 17.76
N GLY A 268 3.51 2.00 18.74
CA GLY A 268 2.14 1.62 19.03
C GLY A 268 1.48 0.67 18.00
N PRO A 269 0.16 0.46 18.12
CA PRO A 269 -0.61 -0.49 17.29
C PRO A 269 -0.51 -0.24 15.78
N GLU A 270 -0.49 1.01 15.35
CA GLU A 270 -0.41 1.37 13.93
C GLU A 270 0.94 0.98 13.31
N ALA A 271 2.05 1.17 14.05
CA ALA A 271 3.36 0.72 13.59
C ALA A 271 3.42 -0.81 13.46
N ALA A 272 2.85 -1.52 14.42
CA ALA A 272 2.75 -2.97 14.39
C ALA A 272 1.90 -3.50 13.24
N ARG A 273 0.73 -2.90 12.98
CA ARG A 273 -0.12 -3.24 11.83
C ARG A 273 0.60 -3.01 10.50
N ARG A 274 1.32 -1.89 10.35
CA ARG A 274 2.14 -1.66 9.15
C ARG A 274 3.21 -2.74 8.96
N ALA A 275 3.90 -3.14 10.04
CA ALA A 275 4.89 -4.21 9.97
C ALA A 275 4.24 -5.56 9.60
N GLY A 276 3.05 -5.86 10.11
CA GLY A 276 2.29 -7.06 9.77
C GLY A 276 1.85 -7.08 8.30
N LYS A 277 1.36 -5.95 7.77
CA LYS A 277 1.04 -5.82 6.34
C LYS A 277 2.26 -6.01 5.44
N LEU A 278 3.44 -5.57 5.86
CA LEU A 278 4.68 -5.84 5.13
C LEU A 278 5.01 -7.34 5.06
N VAL A 279 4.73 -8.11 6.13
CA VAL A 279 4.89 -9.57 6.10
C VAL A 279 3.97 -10.19 5.06
N GLU A 280 2.72 -9.74 4.96
CA GLU A 280 1.77 -10.19 3.94
C GLU A 280 2.23 -9.83 2.53
N VAL A 281 2.68 -8.59 2.31
CA VAL A 281 3.22 -8.18 1.00
C VAL A 281 4.39 -9.06 0.58
N ILE A 282 5.38 -9.30 1.45
CA ILE A 282 6.53 -10.17 1.13
C ILE A 282 6.05 -11.60 0.80
N THR A 283 5.12 -12.11 1.60
CA THR A 283 4.52 -13.45 1.41
C THR A 283 3.91 -13.57 0.02
N LEU A 284 3.14 -12.57 -0.41
CA LEU A 284 2.57 -12.51 -1.75
C LEU A 284 3.67 -12.40 -2.82
N GLN A 285 4.61 -11.45 -2.70
CA GLN A 285 5.68 -11.27 -3.68
C GLN A 285 6.53 -12.53 -3.91
N ILE A 286 6.81 -13.30 -2.85
CA ILE A 286 7.52 -14.58 -2.96
C ILE A 286 6.66 -15.61 -3.71
N ALA A 287 5.37 -15.71 -3.38
CA ALA A 287 4.45 -16.64 -4.05
C ALA A 287 4.36 -16.39 -5.55
N GLU A 288 4.44 -15.13 -5.95
CA GLU A 288 4.35 -14.71 -7.33
C GLU A 288 5.54 -15.15 -8.15
N LEU A 289 6.74 -14.89 -7.62
CA LEU A 289 7.97 -15.36 -8.23
C LEU A 289 7.99 -16.90 -8.34
N GLU A 290 7.58 -17.62 -7.28
CA GLU A 290 7.49 -19.09 -7.28
C GLU A 290 6.45 -19.64 -8.27
N THR A 291 5.36 -18.91 -8.54
CA THR A 291 4.27 -19.38 -9.40
C THR A 291 4.57 -19.16 -10.88
N TYR A 292 5.09 -17.97 -11.21
CA TYR A 292 5.17 -17.47 -12.59
C TYR A 292 6.58 -17.56 -13.20
N ILE A 293 7.61 -17.87 -12.43
CA ILE A 293 8.97 -18.05 -12.97
C ILE A 293 9.44 -19.46 -12.66
N ASP A 294 10.08 -20.11 -13.62
CA ASP A 294 10.75 -21.39 -13.37
C ASP A 294 12.11 -21.12 -12.68
N LEU A 295 12.13 -21.33 -11.36
CA LEU A 295 13.22 -20.98 -10.44
C LEU A 295 14.04 -22.21 -10.04
N SER A 296 15.37 -22.10 -10.05
CA SER A 296 16.27 -23.12 -9.49
C SER A 296 16.53 -22.85 -8.00
N ARG A 297 16.53 -23.90 -7.17
CA ARG A 297 16.82 -23.75 -5.73
C ARG A 297 18.29 -23.53 -5.43
N ASP A 298 19.19 -23.93 -6.33
CA ASP A 298 20.62 -24.03 -6.04
C ASP A 298 21.42 -22.76 -6.40
N HIS A 299 20.87 -21.89 -7.25
CA HIS A 299 21.54 -20.67 -7.72
C HIS A 299 20.54 -19.55 -8.03
N GLY A 300 21.05 -18.41 -8.49
CA GLY A 300 20.23 -17.34 -9.06
C GLY A 300 19.20 -16.73 -8.10
N TRP A 301 18.02 -16.43 -8.65
CA TRP A 301 16.91 -15.83 -7.93
C TRP A 301 16.23 -16.84 -7.02
N GLY A 302 16.08 -18.10 -7.43
CA GLY A 302 15.43 -19.11 -6.58
C GLY A 302 16.19 -19.42 -5.30
N HIS A 303 17.53 -19.40 -5.31
CA HIS A 303 18.34 -19.46 -4.07
C HIS A 303 18.13 -18.22 -3.18
N ARG A 304 18.09 -17.02 -3.78
CA ARG A 304 17.83 -15.77 -3.03
C ARG A 304 16.44 -15.78 -2.39
N ILE A 305 15.42 -16.20 -3.12
CA ILE A 305 14.05 -16.35 -2.61
C ILE A 305 14.01 -17.35 -1.46
N SER A 306 14.69 -18.49 -1.59
CA SER A 306 14.78 -19.49 -0.51
C SER A 306 15.39 -18.89 0.77
N LYS A 307 16.44 -18.07 0.64
CA LYS A 307 17.03 -17.32 1.77
C LYS A 307 16.08 -16.26 2.33
N GLN A 308 15.38 -15.52 1.48
CA GLN A 308 14.42 -14.49 1.90
C GLN A 308 13.25 -15.10 2.65
N LYS A 309 12.73 -16.25 2.22
CA LYS A 309 11.68 -17.01 2.93
C LYS A 309 12.14 -17.47 4.31
N ALA A 310 13.35 -18.03 4.40
CA ALA A 310 13.95 -18.39 5.69
C ALA A 310 14.15 -17.16 6.60
N SER A 311 14.58 -16.03 6.03
CA SER A 311 14.74 -14.77 6.76
C SER A 311 13.40 -14.21 7.25
N LEU A 312 12.34 -14.29 6.43
CA LEU A 312 11.00 -13.87 6.81
C LEU A 312 10.52 -14.65 8.04
N ALA A 313 10.58 -15.98 7.98
CA ALA A 313 10.22 -16.84 9.09
C ALA A 313 11.03 -16.49 10.35
N SER A 314 12.35 -16.36 10.22
CA SER A 314 13.24 -16.04 11.35
C SER A 314 12.92 -14.69 12.00
N VAL A 315 12.69 -13.64 11.20
CA VAL A 315 12.35 -12.30 11.69
C VAL A 315 11.00 -12.32 12.41
N VAL A 316 9.99 -12.96 11.81
CA VAL A 316 8.65 -13.07 12.41
C VAL A 316 8.69 -13.86 13.71
N GLU A 317 9.39 -15.00 13.74
CA GLU A 317 9.59 -15.79 14.96
C GLU A 317 10.30 -15.00 16.06
N GLY A 318 11.28 -14.16 15.70
CA GLY A 318 11.91 -13.22 16.63
C GLY A 318 10.88 -12.30 17.28
N ARG A 319 9.96 -11.74 16.50
CA ARG A 319 8.89 -10.86 17.00
C ARG A 319 7.85 -11.59 17.83
N LEU A 320 7.54 -12.84 17.51
CA LEU A 320 6.66 -13.66 18.33
C LEU A 320 7.28 -13.96 19.70
N ARG A 321 8.58 -14.26 19.74
CA ARG A 321 9.32 -14.39 21.02
C ARG A 321 9.35 -13.09 21.81
N ASP A 322 9.54 -11.95 21.13
CA ASP A 322 9.46 -10.64 21.76
C ASP A 322 8.07 -10.36 22.34
N ALA A 323 6.99 -10.79 21.65
CA ALA A 323 5.62 -10.65 22.13
C ALA A 323 5.41 -11.39 23.45
N GLU A 324 5.78 -12.67 23.51
CA GLU A 324 5.70 -13.48 24.72
C GLU A 324 6.49 -12.84 25.88
N LYS A 325 7.71 -12.37 25.59
CA LYS A 325 8.56 -11.68 26.57
C LYS A 325 7.89 -10.41 27.12
N HIS A 326 7.36 -9.55 26.24
CA HIS A 326 6.78 -8.28 26.67
C HIS A 326 5.45 -8.45 27.39
N VAL A 327 4.64 -9.47 27.06
CA VAL A 327 3.46 -9.84 27.85
C VAL A 327 3.86 -10.19 29.28
N LYS A 328 4.90 -11.02 29.46
CA LYS A 328 5.39 -11.39 30.81
C LYS A 328 5.98 -10.20 31.57
N LEU A 329 6.52 -9.20 30.88
CA LEU A 329 6.99 -7.96 31.49
C LEU A 329 5.82 -7.04 31.89
N ALA A 330 4.78 -6.97 31.07
CA ALA A 330 3.57 -6.19 31.35
C ALA A 330 2.73 -6.79 32.48
N LEU A 331 2.79 -8.11 32.65
CA LEU A 331 2.12 -8.87 33.72
C LEU A 331 3.16 -9.65 34.55
N PRO A 332 3.96 -8.96 35.38
CA PRO A 332 5.10 -9.54 36.07
C PRO A 332 4.69 -10.43 37.24
N THR A 333 5.37 -11.57 37.40
CA THR A 333 5.18 -12.48 38.54
C THR A 333 6.43 -12.57 39.41
N GLU A 334 6.25 -12.87 40.70
CA GLU A 334 7.32 -13.13 41.67
C GLU A 334 7.15 -14.52 42.31
N PRO A 335 8.23 -15.17 42.79
CA PRO A 335 8.09 -16.44 43.51
C PRO A 335 7.31 -16.22 44.82
N ALA A 336 6.38 -17.12 45.13
CA ALA A 336 5.63 -17.04 46.38
C ALA A 336 6.58 -17.01 47.60
N ARG A 337 6.33 -16.09 48.53
CA ARG A 337 7.15 -15.86 49.74
C ARG A 337 7.10 -17.04 50.73
N LEU A 338 6.13 -17.96 50.59
CA LEU A 338 5.94 -19.13 51.46
C LEU A 338 6.57 -20.39 50.86
N ARG A 339 7.53 -20.98 51.58
CA ARG A 339 8.36 -22.16 51.20
C ARG A 339 7.60 -23.45 50.83
N ARG A 340 6.26 -23.48 50.98
CA ARG A 340 5.37 -24.61 50.63
C ARG A 340 4.57 -24.41 49.34
N ILE A 341 4.48 -23.19 48.81
CA ILE A 341 3.77 -22.88 47.56
C ILE A 341 4.83 -22.58 46.50
N ARG A 342 4.90 -23.42 45.45
CA ARG A 342 5.84 -23.25 44.33
C ARG A 342 5.27 -22.44 43.15
N ARG A 343 4.08 -21.84 43.32
CA ARG A 343 3.44 -21.06 42.26
C ARG A 343 4.01 -19.65 42.20
N ALA A 344 4.12 -19.12 40.99
CA ALA A 344 4.47 -17.73 40.77
C ALA A 344 3.21 -16.88 41.01
N ILE A 345 3.34 -15.81 41.80
CA ILE A 345 2.24 -14.92 42.16
C ILE A 345 2.38 -13.58 41.41
N PRO A 346 1.29 -12.91 41.03
CA PRO A 346 1.33 -11.57 40.46
C PRO A 346 2.08 -10.56 41.34
N ARG A 347 2.93 -9.73 40.73
CA ARG A 347 3.62 -8.65 41.46
C ARG A 347 2.76 -7.38 41.42
N LEU A 348 2.01 -7.16 42.49
CA LEU A 348 1.01 -6.08 42.60
C LEU A 348 1.48 -4.90 43.48
N THR A 349 2.80 -4.69 43.58
CA THR A 349 3.40 -3.67 44.46
C THR A 349 3.57 -2.29 43.81
N LEU A 350 3.54 -2.24 42.48
CA LEU A 350 3.70 -1.02 41.69
C LEU A 350 2.69 -1.07 40.54
N PRO A 351 2.14 0.07 40.09
CA PRO A 351 1.22 0.10 38.97
C PRO A 351 1.86 -0.45 37.69
N PRO A 352 1.05 -0.95 36.73
CA PRO A 352 1.54 -1.42 35.44
C PRO A 352 2.40 -0.36 34.74
N ASP A 353 3.57 -0.74 34.23
CA ASP A 353 4.41 0.19 33.45
C ASP A 353 3.77 0.45 32.07
N PRO A 354 3.34 1.69 31.78
CA PRO A 354 2.66 2.03 30.53
C PRO A 354 3.47 1.66 29.30
N ARG A 355 4.81 1.76 29.37
CA ARG A 355 5.66 1.47 28.22
C ARG A 355 5.72 -0.02 27.91
N THR A 356 5.86 -0.86 28.94
CA THR A 356 5.84 -2.33 28.73
C THR A 356 4.49 -2.81 28.24
N THR A 357 3.41 -2.25 28.77
CA THR A 357 2.04 -2.57 28.32
C THR A 357 1.82 -2.17 26.87
N ALA A 358 2.18 -0.94 26.49
CA ALA A 358 2.04 -0.46 25.11
C ALA A 358 2.81 -1.33 24.11
N ARG A 359 4.03 -1.77 24.48
CA ARG A 359 4.84 -2.69 23.66
C ARG A 359 4.22 -4.08 23.52
N ALA A 360 3.67 -4.63 24.60
CA ALA A 360 2.96 -5.91 24.55
C ALA A 360 1.74 -5.82 23.61
N VAL A 361 0.94 -4.76 23.75
CA VAL A 361 -0.21 -4.47 22.88
C VAL A 361 0.21 -4.34 21.41
N ALA A 362 1.27 -3.58 21.11
CA ALA A 362 1.77 -3.43 19.75
C ALA A 362 2.18 -4.79 19.15
N LEU A 363 2.94 -5.61 19.88
CA LEU A 363 3.38 -6.93 19.41
C LEU A 363 2.24 -7.93 19.23
N LEU A 364 1.18 -7.85 20.03
CA LEU A 364 -0.02 -8.67 19.84
C LEU A 364 -0.82 -8.23 18.61
N HIS A 365 -0.93 -6.93 18.33
CA HIS A 365 -1.50 -6.45 17.06
C HIS A 365 -0.70 -6.93 15.84
N PHE A 366 0.63 -6.92 15.91
CA PHE A 366 1.47 -7.52 14.86
C PHE A 366 1.11 -8.99 14.65
N THR A 367 0.95 -9.76 15.73
CA THR A 367 0.59 -11.19 15.68
C THR A 367 -0.79 -11.44 15.06
N GLN A 368 -1.76 -10.55 15.30
CA GLN A 368 -3.08 -10.62 14.68
C GLN A 368 -2.98 -10.38 13.18
N GLU A 369 -2.24 -9.35 12.77
CA GLU A 369 -2.13 -8.93 11.37
C GLU A 369 -1.51 -10.02 10.49
N ILE A 370 -0.50 -10.75 11.00
CA ILE A 370 0.20 -11.80 10.22
C ILE A 370 -0.59 -13.12 10.10
N ARG A 371 -1.84 -13.19 10.57
CA ARG A 371 -2.63 -14.43 10.60
C ARG A 371 -2.86 -15.00 9.20
N SER A 372 -3.22 -14.19 8.22
CA SER A 372 -3.52 -14.63 6.84
C SER A 372 -2.29 -15.26 6.16
N SER A 373 -1.10 -14.75 6.50
CA SER A 373 0.16 -15.10 5.85
C SER A 373 0.92 -16.23 6.54
N ALA A 374 0.46 -16.68 7.71
CA ALA A 374 1.24 -17.56 8.57
C ALA A 374 1.55 -18.94 7.96
N ASN A 375 0.61 -19.50 7.21
CA ASN A 375 0.78 -20.80 6.57
C ASN A 375 1.81 -20.75 5.45
N TYR A 376 1.69 -19.76 4.55
CA TYR A 376 2.60 -19.63 3.42
C TYR A 376 3.99 -19.11 3.83
N GLY A 377 4.03 -18.18 4.80
CA GLY A 377 5.26 -17.61 5.33
C GLY A 377 6.08 -18.56 6.22
N GLY A 378 5.57 -19.75 6.55
CA GLY A 378 6.32 -20.78 7.26
C GLY A 378 6.46 -20.58 8.78
N PHE A 379 5.67 -19.69 9.40
CA PHE A 379 5.74 -19.36 10.83
C PHE A 379 4.43 -19.67 11.59
N SER A 380 3.50 -20.41 10.99
CA SER A 380 2.21 -20.80 11.59
C SER A 380 2.36 -21.53 12.93
N ALA A 381 3.28 -22.49 13.02
CA ALA A 381 3.54 -23.25 14.24
C ALA A 381 4.09 -22.37 15.38
N ALA A 382 5.02 -21.46 15.07
CA ALA A 382 5.56 -20.53 16.05
C ALA A 382 4.49 -19.55 16.56
N ARG A 383 3.60 -19.09 15.68
CA ARG A 383 2.47 -18.23 16.05
C ARG A 383 1.50 -18.95 17.00
N LEU A 384 1.12 -20.19 16.68
CA LEU A 384 0.22 -20.97 17.52
C LEU A 384 0.82 -21.19 18.91
N LYS A 385 2.08 -21.64 18.96
CA LYS A 385 2.80 -21.86 20.21
C LYS A 385 2.89 -20.60 21.07
N MET A 386 3.14 -19.45 20.44
CA MET A 386 3.19 -18.17 21.15
C MET A 386 1.82 -17.80 21.75
N LEU A 387 0.73 -17.93 20.97
CA LEU A 387 -0.63 -17.66 21.44
C LEU A 387 -1.06 -18.58 22.59
N GLU A 388 -0.69 -19.86 22.52
CA GLU A 388 -0.91 -20.82 23.62
C GLU A 388 -0.15 -20.38 24.88
N ALA A 389 1.15 -20.12 24.78
CA ALA A 389 1.98 -19.72 25.92
C ALA A 389 1.52 -18.40 26.55
N VAL A 390 1.15 -17.41 25.74
CA VAL A 390 0.59 -16.14 26.21
C VAL A 390 -0.78 -16.35 26.84
N GLY A 391 -1.63 -17.18 26.24
CA GLY A 391 -2.94 -17.51 26.79
C GLY A 391 -2.86 -18.19 28.16
N GLU A 392 -1.98 -19.17 28.32
CA GLU A 392 -1.73 -19.85 29.59
C GLU A 392 -1.21 -18.88 30.67
N HIS A 393 -0.30 -17.98 30.30
CA HIS A 393 0.20 -16.94 31.20
C HIS A 393 -0.93 -16.00 31.66
N LEU A 394 -1.79 -15.56 30.73
CA LEU A 394 -2.94 -14.70 31.05
C LEU A 394 -3.92 -15.39 32.00
N ASP A 395 -4.27 -16.65 31.74
CA ASP A 395 -5.18 -17.42 32.61
C ASP A 395 -4.62 -17.54 34.02
N SER A 396 -3.37 -18.00 34.13
CA SER A 396 -2.72 -18.17 35.43
C SER A 396 -2.57 -16.85 36.17
N TYR A 397 -2.26 -15.76 35.47
CA TYR A 397 -2.09 -14.44 36.08
C TYR A 397 -3.42 -13.90 36.61
N VAL A 398 -4.49 -13.98 35.80
CA VAL A 398 -5.83 -13.52 36.19
C VAL A 398 -6.38 -14.35 37.34
N ASP A 399 -6.21 -15.67 37.31
CA ASP A 399 -6.67 -16.56 38.39
C ASP A 399 -6.05 -16.18 39.73
N GLU A 400 -4.72 -16.04 39.78
CA GLU A 400 -4.00 -15.72 41.01
C GLU A 400 -4.24 -14.27 41.45
N ALA A 401 -4.35 -13.30 40.53
CA ALA A 401 -4.63 -11.90 40.89
C ALA A 401 -6.05 -11.71 41.46
N VAL A 402 -7.04 -12.39 40.88
CA VAL A 402 -8.42 -12.39 41.41
C VAL A 402 -8.50 -13.10 42.76
N ASP A 403 -7.72 -14.15 42.98
CA ASP A 403 -7.67 -14.84 44.28
C ASP A 403 -7.10 -13.92 45.37
N LEU A 404 -5.98 -13.23 45.09
CA LEU A 404 -5.37 -12.26 46.00
C LEU A 404 -6.33 -11.11 46.38
N LEU A 405 -7.16 -10.64 45.44
CA LEU A 405 -8.21 -9.66 45.72
C LEU A 405 -9.29 -10.24 46.64
N LYS A 406 -9.75 -11.47 46.39
CA LYS A 406 -10.79 -12.11 47.19
C LYS A 406 -10.34 -12.43 48.62
N THR A 407 -9.08 -12.79 48.81
CA THR A 407 -8.54 -13.11 50.13
C THR A 407 -8.10 -11.87 50.90
N GLY A 408 -8.04 -10.70 50.25
CA GLY A 408 -7.53 -9.47 50.84
C GLY A 408 -6.00 -9.47 51.01
N ASP A 409 -5.30 -10.34 50.30
CA ASP A 409 -3.83 -10.47 50.34
C ASP A 409 -3.12 -9.52 49.36
N ALA A 410 -3.88 -8.79 48.52
CA ALA A 410 -3.34 -7.73 47.67
C ALA A 410 -2.97 -6.49 48.53
N GLU A 411 -1.72 -6.02 48.41
CA GLU A 411 -1.25 -4.84 49.16
C GLU A 411 -2.01 -3.55 48.76
N ASP A 412 -2.37 -3.44 47.48
CA ASP A 412 -3.15 -2.34 46.91
C ASP A 412 -4.15 -2.90 45.88
N GLU A 413 -5.44 -2.85 46.22
CA GLU A 413 -6.53 -3.35 45.38
C GLU A 413 -6.62 -2.58 44.05
N HIS A 414 -6.32 -1.28 44.04
CA HIS A 414 -6.43 -0.45 42.83
C HIS A 414 -5.30 -0.76 41.84
N VAL A 415 -4.12 -1.11 42.35
CA VAL A 415 -3.02 -1.63 41.53
C VAL A 415 -3.38 -2.99 40.94
N ALA A 416 -4.02 -3.87 41.72
CA ALA A 416 -4.50 -5.16 41.24
C ALA A 416 -5.56 -5.03 40.14
N GLU A 417 -6.54 -4.14 40.33
CA GLU A 417 -7.53 -3.79 39.30
C GLU A 417 -6.87 -3.28 38.01
N ALA A 418 -5.87 -2.39 38.13
CA ALA A 418 -5.16 -1.87 36.97
C ALA A 418 -4.43 -2.97 36.18
N PHE A 419 -3.80 -3.94 36.84
CA PHE A 419 -3.21 -5.10 36.16
C PHE A 419 -4.25 -6.02 35.53
N LEU A 420 -5.40 -6.20 36.15
CA LEU A 420 -6.49 -7.02 35.60
C LEU A 420 -7.12 -6.37 34.37
N GLU A 421 -7.21 -5.04 34.30
CA GLU A 421 -7.63 -4.34 33.08
C GLU A 421 -6.59 -4.51 31.96
N VAL A 422 -5.29 -4.39 32.27
CA VAL A 422 -4.23 -4.72 31.30
C VAL A 422 -4.35 -6.17 30.81
N ALA A 423 -4.60 -7.13 31.71
CA ALA A 423 -4.80 -8.52 31.33
C ALA A 423 -6.05 -8.71 30.46
N ALA A 424 -7.13 -7.95 30.69
CA ALA A 424 -8.32 -7.96 29.84
C ALA A 424 -8.01 -7.43 28.43
N ASP A 425 -7.28 -6.32 28.31
CA ASP A 425 -6.87 -5.77 27.01
C ASP A 425 -5.97 -6.72 26.23
N LEU A 426 -5.02 -7.37 26.88
CA LEU A 426 -4.18 -8.39 26.23
C LEU A 426 -5.02 -9.63 25.86
N SER A 427 -5.98 -10.03 26.69
CA SER A 427 -6.89 -11.15 26.41
C SER A 427 -7.79 -10.90 25.21
N LEU A 428 -8.24 -9.65 25.01
CA LEU A 428 -8.98 -9.22 23.83
C LEU A 428 -8.18 -9.54 22.56
N LEU A 429 -6.88 -9.23 22.57
CA LEU A 429 -6.03 -9.41 21.39
C LEU A 429 -5.69 -10.88 21.10
N VAL A 430 -5.63 -11.71 22.13
CA VAL A 430 -5.21 -13.13 22.01
C VAL A 430 -6.42 -14.05 21.78
N ARG A 431 -7.53 -13.82 22.49
CA ARG A 431 -8.70 -14.72 22.57
C ARG A 431 -10.04 -14.06 22.22
N GLY A 432 -10.06 -12.75 22.00
CA GLY A 432 -11.26 -12.01 21.59
C GLY A 432 -12.08 -11.45 22.77
N GLU A 433 -13.17 -10.77 22.42
CA GLU A 433 -13.99 -9.96 23.35
C GLU A 433 -14.51 -10.74 24.55
N LYS A 434 -15.04 -11.94 24.33
CA LYS A 434 -15.60 -12.77 25.41
C LYS A 434 -14.59 -13.10 26.52
N ALA A 435 -13.32 -13.26 26.16
CA ALA A 435 -12.27 -13.53 27.14
C ALA A 435 -11.96 -12.27 27.97
N ALA A 436 -11.84 -11.12 27.32
CA ALA A 436 -11.63 -9.83 28.00
C ALA A 436 -12.79 -9.51 28.96
N ASP A 437 -14.03 -9.68 28.51
CA ASP A 437 -15.22 -9.44 29.33
C ASP A 437 -15.29 -10.37 30.53
N LEU A 438 -14.86 -11.63 30.37
CA LEU A 438 -14.78 -12.57 31.49
C LEU A 438 -13.79 -12.09 32.56
N VAL A 439 -12.62 -11.57 32.15
CA VAL A 439 -11.62 -11.00 33.08
C VAL A 439 -12.23 -9.80 33.83
N ARG A 440 -12.87 -8.87 33.12
CA ARG A 440 -13.52 -7.69 33.72
C ARG A 440 -14.63 -8.07 34.71
N ARG A 441 -15.48 -9.03 34.33
CA ARG A 441 -16.56 -9.55 35.20
C ARG A 441 -16.00 -10.20 36.47
N ARG A 442 -14.94 -11.02 36.34
CA ARG A 442 -14.29 -11.66 37.49
C ARG A 442 -13.64 -10.66 38.43
N THR A 443 -13.09 -9.59 37.87
CA THR A 443 -12.49 -8.47 38.64
C THR A 443 -13.57 -7.75 39.44
N ALA A 444 -14.65 -7.31 38.79
CA ALA A 444 -15.77 -6.64 39.45
C ALA A 444 -16.40 -7.49 40.57
N ALA A 445 -16.53 -8.80 40.35
CA ALA A 445 -17.06 -9.71 41.38
C ALA A 445 -16.11 -9.90 42.58
N ALA A 446 -14.80 -9.66 42.41
CA ALA A 446 -13.83 -9.75 43.50
C ALA A 446 -13.75 -8.47 44.32
N THR A 447 -13.92 -7.30 43.70
CA THR A 447 -13.82 -5.99 44.36
C THR A 447 -15.15 -5.46 44.88
N HIS A 448 -16.28 -5.91 44.32
CA HIS A 448 -17.63 -5.50 44.73
C HIS A 448 -18.58 -6.69 44.95
N PRO A 449 -18.34 -7.54 45.98
CA PRO A 449 -19.16 -8.74 46.23
C PRO A 449 -20.63 -8.44 46.56
N ASP A 450 -20.95 -7.21 47.00
CA ASP A 450 -22.29 -6.82 47.47
C ASP A 450 -23.15 -6.08 46.42
N LEU A 451 -22.64 -5.82 45.20
CA LEU A 451 -23.40 -5.18 44.13
C LEU A 451 -23.91 -6.24 43.14
N PRO A 452 -25.24 -6.46 43.02
CA PRO A 452 -25.78 -7.34 41.99
C PRO A 452 -25.47 -6.77 40.61
N PHE A 453 -24.85 -7.59 39.76
CA PHE A 453 -24.50 -7.22 38.38
C PHE A 453 -25.77 -6.84 37.61
N ALA A 454 -25.92 -5.56 37.26
CA ALA A 454 -26.95 -5.11 36.33
C ALA A 454 -26.56 -5.61 34.92
N ALA A 455 -27.17 -6.72 34.51
CA ALA A 455 -27.07 -7.22 33.16
C ALA A 455 -27.97 -6.35 32.26
N ASP A 456 -27.39 -5.34 31.61
CA ASP A 456 -28.06 -4.60 30.55
C ASP A 456 -27.44 -4.92 29.18
N GLY A 457 -28.32 -5.41 28.28
CA GLY A 457 -28.33 -5.17 26.84
C GLY A 457 -27.33 -5.91 25.96
#